data_AF-A0A1D3L8W0-F1
#
_entry.id   AF-A0A1D3L8W0-F1
#
_cell.length_a   1.000
_cell.length_b   1.000
_cell.length_c   1.000
_cell.angle_alpha   90.00
_cell.angle_beta   90.00
_cell.angle_gamma   90.00
#
_symmetry.space_group_name_H-M   'P 1'
#
loop_
_entity.id
_entity.type
_entity.pdbx_description
1 polymer ?
#
loop_
_entity_poly.entity_id
_entity_poly.type
_entity_poly.pdbx_seq_one_letter_code
_entity_poly.pdbx_strand_id
1 'polypeptide(L)'
;MATYGMCETFLEADKIINGEKNARMTMEDIRKNPSFNGFCPNNKCVTDEQCIGAMTMYVFSKVGADKNNEYGEYFLMWLGDKLFKMHEEGKKKSQSNITTLDEAYKSYLDKNIGNNKYWNVLDNIKGLKEANLRHMNEFYKLLNSICKTIVFYNPKSAENSKNFIINSTESFNQYMPLYQNVSKCDSYLHLLDNLKKTYEKFRTNIK
;
A
#
# COMPACT_ATOMS: atom_id res chain seq x y z
N MET A 1 -1.81 6.54 17.63
CA MET A 1 -1.88 5.06 17.77
C MET A 1 -2.44 4.38 16.52
N ALA A 2 -3.58 4.81 15.95
CA ALA A 2 -4.16 4.21 14.73
C ALA A 2 -3.26 4.29 13.48
N THR A 3 -2.73 5.47 13.14
CA THR A 3 -1.84 5.66 11.97
C THR A 3 -0.54 4.84 12.06
N TYR A 4 0.01 4.67 13.28
CA TYR A 4 1.20 3.84 13.50
C TYR A 4 0.92 2.38 13.11
N GLY A 5 -0.18 1.80 13.58
CA GLY A 5 -0.55 0.41 13.28
C GLY A 5 -0.81 0.17 11.79
N MET A 6 -1.44 1.14 11.10
CA MET A 6 -1.63 1.10 9.65
C MET A 6 -0.28 1.13 8.91
N CYS A 7 0.61 2.06 9.27
CA CYS A 7 1.93 2.15 8.67
C CYS A 7 2.78 0.91 8.92
N GLU A 8 2.76 0.37 10.14
CA GLU A 8 3.45 -0.87 10.47
C GLU A 8 2.92 -2.04 9.61
N THR A 9 1.60 -2.10 9.38
CA THR A 9 0.98 -3.13 8.54
C THR A 9 1.47 -3.07 7.09
N PHE A 10 1.51 -1.88 6.48
CA PHE A 10 2.00 -1.71 5.11
C PHE A 10 3.49 -2.06 4.98
N LEU A 11 4.33 -1.53 5.88
CA LEU A 11 5.77 -1.80 5.86
C LEU A 11 6.07 -3.28 6.07
N GLU A 12 5.34 -3.95 6.96
CA GLU A 12 5.53 -5.36 7.22
C GLU A 12 5.09 -6.22 6.03
N ALA A 13 3.94 -5.91 5.43
CA ALA A 13 3.48 -6.60 4.23
C ALA A 13 4.48 -6.46 3.07
N ASP A 14 5.09 -5.27 2.92
CA ASP A 14 6.14 -5.03 1.92
C ASP A 14 7.35 -5.95 2.15
N LYS A 15 7.85 -6.03 3.38
CA LYS A 15 9.00 -6.89 3.72
C LYS A 15 8.71 -8.36 3.43
N ILE A 16 7.52 -8.84 3.80
CA ILE A 16 7.10 -10.23 3.59
C ILE A 16 7.05 -10.53 2.09
N ILE A 17 6.37 -9.68 1.30
CA ILE A 17 6.23 -9.86 -0.14
C ILE A 17 7.59 -9.81 -0.85
N ASN A 18 8.49 -8.93 -0.41
CA ASN A 18 9.83 -8.78 -0.98
C ASN A 18 10.83 -9.84 -0.48
N GLY A 19 10.46 -10.68 0.49
CA GLY A 19 11.36 -11.67 1.09
C GLY A 19 12.52 -11.04 1.89
N GLU A 20 12.29 -9.89 2.53
CA GLU A 20 13.31 -9.20 3.31
C GLU A 20 13.70 -10.00 4.57
N LYS A 21 15.00 -10.09 4.88
CA LYS A 21 15.52 -10.89 6.01
C LYS A 21 15.00 -10.44 7.37
N ASN A 22 14.58 -9.18 7.51
CA ASN A 22 14.07 -8.58 8.73
C ASN A 22 12.52 -8.53 8.77
N ALA A 23 11.84 -9.23 7.87
CA ALA A 23 10.41 -9.50 8.01
C ALA A 23 10.16 -10.30 9.30
N ARG A 24 9.04 -10.04 9.98
CA ARG A 24 8.60 -10.78 11.17
C ARG A 24 8.27 -12.23 10.86
N MET A 25 7.93 -12.53 9.60
CA MET A 25 7.61 -13.86 9.11
C MET A 25 7.87 -13.97 7.61
N THR A 26 7.98 -15.19 7.12
CA THR A 26 8.09 -15.46 5.69
C THR A 26 6.71 -15.69 5.05
N MET A 27 6.64 -15.67 3.72
CA MET A 27 5.44 -16.09 2.99
C MET A 27 5.07 -17.55 3.30
N GLU A 28 6.04 -18.42 3.55
CA GLU A 28 5.81 -19.81 3.95
C GLU A 28 5.14 -19.93 5.32
N ASP A 29 5.52 -19.07 6.27
CA ASP A 29 4.91 -19.04 7.60
C ASP A 29 3.46 -18.57 7.53
N ILE A 30 3.18 -17.57 6.69
CA ILE A 30 1.83 -17.05 6.46
C ILE A 30 0.91 -18.13 5.87
N ARG A 31 1.40 -18.92 4.91
CA ARG A 31 0.64 -20.04 4.30
C ARG A 31 0.20 -21.09 5.33
N LYS A 32 0.89 -21.20 6.46
CA LYS A 32 0.53 -22.12 7.55
C LYS A 32 -0.58 -21.58 8.44
N ASN A 33 -0.89 -20.28 8.38
CA ASN A 33 -1.92 -19.65 9.21
C ASN A 33 -3.33 -19.92 8.66
N PRO A 34 -4.20 -20.65 9.39
CA PRO A 34 -5.56 -20.93 8.93
C PRO A 34 -6.41 -19.67 8.67
N SER A 35 -6.19 -18.59 9.44
CA SER A 35 -6.91 -17.34 9.21
C SER A 35 -6.52 -16.65 7.91
N PHE A 36 -5.28 -16.84 7.46
CA PHE A 36 -4.82 -16.34 6.17
C PHE A 36 -5.39 -17.14 5.01
N ASN A 37 -5.49 -18.47 5.19
CA ASN A 37 -6.04 -19.37 4.18
C ASN A 37 -7.47 -19.01 3.79
N GLY A 38 -8.27 -18.43 4.70
CA GLY A 38 -9.61 -17.92 4.37
C GLY A 38 -9.65 -16.80 3.31
N PHE A 39 -8.52 -16.16 3.01
CA PHE A 39 -8.39 -15.17 1.95
C PHE A 39 -7.94 -15.77 0.60
N CYS A 40 -7.49 -17.03 0.60
CA CYS A 40 -7.03 -17.73 -0.59
C CYS A 40 -8.20 -18.29 -1.40
N PRO A 41 -8.06 -18.40 -2.74
CA PRO A 41 -8.96 -19.23 -3.54
C PRO A 41 -9.02 -20.66 -2.98
N ASN A 42 -10.21 -21.23 -2.83
CA ASN A 42 -10.43 -22.59 -2.30
C ASN A 42 -9.73 -22.87 -0.96
N ASN A 43 -9.51 -21.83 -0.13
CA ASN A 43 -8.79 -21.89 1.13
C ASN A 43 -7.33 -22.40 1.03
N LYS A 44 -6.73 -22.34 -0.17
CA LYS A 44 -5.34 -22.76 -0.40
C LYS A 44 -4.67 -21.84 -1.41
N CYS A 45 -3.67 -21.08 -0.98
CA CYS A 45 -2.83 -20.29 -1.88
C CYS A 45 -1.71 -21.16 -2.42
N VAL A 46 -1.93 -21.76 -3.59
CA VAL A 46 -1.00 -22.71 -4.22
C VAL A 46 0.09 -21.98 -5.01
N THR A 47 -0.23 -20.82 -5.60
CA THR A 47 0.74 -20.01 -6.37
C THR A 47 1.16 -18.74 -5.61
N ASP A 48 2.24 -18.12 -6.07
CA ASP A 48 2.70 -16.85 -5.50
C ASP A 48 1.71 -15.71 -5.77
N GLU A 49 1.07 -15.68 -6.94
CA GLU A 49 0.01 -14.70 -7.24
C GLU A 49 -1.21 -14.87 -6.33
N GLN A 50 -1.58 -16.11 -6.00
CA GLN A 50 -2.65 -16.38 -5.05
C GLN A 50 -2.27 -15.92 -3.64
N CYS A 51 -1.01 -16.11 -3.25
CA CYS A 51 -0.50 -15.61 -1.97
C CYS A 51 -0.53 -14.09 -1.91
N ILE A 52 -0.06 -13.42 -2.97
CA ILE A 52 -0.12 -11.95 -3.08
C ILE A 52 -1.58 -11.49 -3.01
N GLY A 53 -2.49 -12.14 -3.74
CA GLY A 53 -3.94 -11.86 -3.70
C GLY A 53 -4.51 -11.95 -2.29
N ALA A 54 -4.27 -13.05 -1.58
CA ALA A 54 -4.66 -13.22 -0.18
C ALA A 54 -4.00 -12.19 0.75
N MET A 55 -2.75 -11.84 0.48
CA MET A 55 -2.03 -10.81 1.23
C MET A 55 -2.68 -9.43 1.09
N THR A 56 -3.19 -9.10 -0.09
CA THR A 56 -3.95 -7.85 -0.28
C THR A 56 -5.22 -7.82 0.57
N MET A 57 -5.94 -8.94 0.73
CA MET A 57 -7.09 -9.04 1.64
C MET A 57 -6.72 -8.92 3.10
N TYR A 58 -5.61 -9.57 3.50
CA TYR A 58 -5.11 -9.47 4.85
C TYR A 58 -4.76 -8.02 5.21
N VAL A 59 -4.03 -7.32 4.34
CA VAL A 59 -3.69 -5.91 4.52
C VAL A 59 -4.95 -5.06 4.60
N PHE A 60 -5.88 -5.21 3.64
CA PHE A 60 -7.17 -4.51 3.63
C PHE A 60 -7.91 -4.62 4.98
N SER A 61 -8.03 -5.85 5.50
CA SER A 61 -8.69 -6.10 6.78
C SER A 61 -7.92 -5.53 7.98
N LYS A 62 -6.59 -5.69 8.01
CA LYS A 62 -5.75 -5.24 9.11
C LYS A 62 -5.65 -3.73 9.23
N VAL A 63 -5.61 -3.01 8.12
CA VAL A 63 -5.62 -1.54 8.14
C VAL A 63 -7.03 -0.98 8.37
N GLY A 64 -8.07 -1.81 8.31
CA GLY A 64 -9.46 -1.37 8.48
C GLY A 64 -9.92 -0.45 7.35
N ALA A 65 -9.52 -0.77 6.11
CA ALA A 65 -9.82 0.02 4.92
C ALA A 65 -11.33 0.13 4.62
N ASP A 66 -12.14 -0.82 5.12
CA ASP A 66 -13.61 -0.79 5.05
C ASP A 66 -14.26 0.18 6.05
N LYS A 67 -13.52 0.58 7.10
CA LYS A 67 -14.04 1.37 8.22
C LYS A 67 -13.64 2.82 8.17
N ASN A 68 -12.64 3.16 7.36
CA ASN A 68 -12.11 4.51 7.23
C ASN A 68 -11.74 4.76 5.76
N ASN A 69 -12.40 5.74 5.14
CA ASN A 69 -12.17 6.09 3.75
C ASN A 69 -10.70 6.46 3.47
N GLU A 70 -10.05 7.24 4.32
CA GLU A 70 -8.62 7.60 4.15
C GLU A 70 -7.74 6.34 4.16
N TYR A 71 -8.05 5.36 5.02
CA TYR A 71 -7.29 4.10 5.06
C TYR A 71 -7.59 3.22 3.86
N GLY A 72 -8.81 3.29 3.32
CA GLY A 72 -9.15 2.70 2.03
C GLY A 72 -8.38 3.32 0.87
N GLU A 73 -8.24 4.65 0.84
CA GLU A 73 -7.41 5.34 -0.15
C GLU A 73 -5.93 4.93 -0.05
N TYR A 74 -5.38 4.89 1.17
CA TYR A 74 -4.00 4.44 1.41
C TYR A 74 -3.80 2.98 1.03
N PHE A 75 -4.78 2.12 1.29
CA PHE A 75 -4.77 0.75 0.82
C PHE A 75 -4.75 0.67 -0.70
N LEU A 76 -5.52 1.50 -1.41
CA LEU A 76 -5.51 1.54 -2.87
C LEU A 76 -4.20 2.07 -3.45
N MET A 77 -3.51 2.99 -2.77
CA MET A 77 -2.13 3.38 -3.11
C MET A 77 -1.19 2.18 -2.98
N TRP A 78 -1.21 1.51 -1.82
CA TRP A 78 -0.40 0.32 -1.56
C TRP A 78 -0.66 -0.78 -2.60
N LEU A 79 -1.93 -1.05 -2.91
CA LEU A 79 -2.33 -2.01 -3.93
C LEU A 79 -1.81 -1.61 -5.31
N GLY A 80 -1.90 -0.32 -5.66
CA GLY A 80 -1.34 0.23 -6.89
C GLY A 80 0.16 -0.01 -7.03
N ASP A 81 0.94 0.12 -5.96
CA ASP A 81 2.37 -0.23 -5.99
C ASP A 81 2.61 -1.70 -6.32
N LYS A 82 1.85 -2.62 -5.71
CA LYS A 82 2.02 -4.06 -5.97
C LYS A 82 1.64 -4.42 -7.39
N LEU A 83 0.49 -3.93 -7.85
CA LEU A 83 0.02 -4.18 -9.21
C LEU A 83 0.95 -3.56 -10.25
N PHE A 84 1.50 -2.37 -10.00
CA PHE A 84 2.49 -1.73 -10.86
C PHE A 84 3.76 -2.57 -10.98
N LYS A 85 4.30 -3.07 -9.86
CA LYS A 85 5.48 -3.96 -9.87
C LYS A 85 5.20 -5.27 -10.60
N MET A 86 4.06 -5.91 -10.37
CA MET A 86 3.64 -7.10 -11.11
C MET A 86 3.54 -6.84 -12.61
N HIS A 87 3.08 -5.65 -13.02
CA HIS A 87 3.01 -5.23 -14.41
C HIS A 87 4.40 -5.04 -15.04
N GLU A 88 5.31 -4.35 -14.36
CA GLU A 88 6.67 -4.08 -14.86
C GLU A 88 7.58 -5.33 -14.84
N GLU A 89 7.48 -6.17 -13.80
CA GLU A 89 8.31 -7.37 -13.60
C GLU A 89 7.75 -8.61 -14.31
N GLY A 90 6.44 -8.65 -14.51
CA GLY A 90 5.77 -9.72 -15.22
C GLY A 90 6.23 -9.76 -16.67
N LYS A 91 6.98 -10.80 -17.07
CA LYS A 91 7.48 -11.08 -18.44
C LYS A 91 6.41 -11.10 -19.56
N LYS A 92 5.17 -10.71 -19.27
CA LYS A 92 4.07 -10.44 -20.22
C LYS A 92 4.11 -8.99 -20.71
N LYS A 93 5.25 -8.52 -21.21
CA LYS A 93 5.35 -7.27 -22.00
C LYS A 93 4.38 -7.24 -23.19
N SER A 94 3.80 -8.39 -23.56
CA SER A 94 2.85 -8.56 -24.67
C SER A 94 1.38 -8.39 -24.30
N GLN A 95 1.00 -8.14 -23.04
CA GLN A 95 -0.39 -7.89 -22.67
C GLN A 95 -0.62 -6.45 -22.19
N SER A 96 -1.18 -5.66 -23.12
CA SER A 96 -2.14 -4.57 -22.93
C SER A 96 -1.69 -3.26 -22.30
N ASN A 97 -2.31 -2.18 -22.81
CA ASN A 97 -2.34 -0.82 -22.28
C ASN A 97 -3.00 -0.79 -20.87
N ILE A 98 -2.46 -1.51 -19.89
CA ILE A 98 -2.92 -1.43 -18.51
C ILE A 98 -2.51 -0.07 -18.00
N THR A 99 -3.48 0.82 -17.90
CA THR A 99 -3.25 2.20 -17.48
C THR A 99 -3.85 2.50 -16.13
N THR A 100 -4.91 1.78 -15.76
CA THR A 100 -5.68 2.02 -14.54
C THR A 100 -5.48 0.95 -13.48
N LEU A 101 -5.80 1.30 -12.23
CA LEU A 101 -5.75 0.39 -11.09
C LEU A 101 -6.72 -0.81 -11.26
N ASP A 102 -7.93 -0.57 -11.77
CA ASP A 102 -8.94 -1.60 -12.00
C ASP A 102 -8.54 -2.60 -13.10
N GLU A 103 -7.99 -2.12 -14.22
CA GLU A 103 -7.47 -2.99 -15.28
C GLU A 103 -6.36 -3.90 -14.77
N ALA A 104 -5.45 -3.35 -13.97
CA ALA A 104 -4.36 -4.12 -13.37
C ALA A 104 -4.89 -5.17 -12.39
N TYR A 105 -5.82 -4.78 -11.52
CA TYR A 105 -6.44 -5.73 -10.60
C TYR A 105 -7.14 -6.87 -11.35
N LYS A 106 -7.94 -6.56 -12.37
CA LYS A 106 -8.65 -7.56 -13.18
C LYS A 106 -7.69 -8.54 -13.84
N SER A 107 -6.55 -8.03 -14.30
CA SER A 107 -5.52 -8.81 -14.98
C SER A 107 -4.72 -9.72 -14.04
N TYR A 108 -4.41 -9.25 -12.82
CA TYR A 108 -3.46 -9.91 -11.93
C TYR A 108 -4.07 -10.59 -10.71
N LEU A 109 -5.18 -10.08 -10.17
CA LEU A 109 -5.72 -10.52 -8.88
C LEU A 109 -7.12 -11.13 -8.95
N ASP A 110 -7.96 -10.79 -9.94
CA ASP A 110 -9.38 -11.16 -9.95
C ASP A 110 -9.64 -12.69 -9.92
N LYS A 111 -8.70 -13.47 -10.48
CA LYS A 111 -8.69 -14.95 -10.45
C LYS A 111 -7.84 -15.55 -9.32
N ASN A 112 -7.06 -14.72 -8.63
CA ASN A 112 -6.05 -15.11 -7.64
C ASN A 112 -6.44 -14.72 -6.21
N ILE A 113 -7.62 -14.13 -6.01
CA ILE A 113 -8.16 -13.73 -4.71
C ILE A 113 -9.39 -14.58 -4.36
N GLY A 114 -9.63 -14.82 -3.07
CA GLY A 114 -10.84 -15.48 -2.60
C GLY A 114 -12.13 -14.70 -2.92
N ASN A 115 -13.28 -15.29 -2.58
CA ASN A 115 -14.59 -14.75 -2.95
C ASN A 115 -14.92 -13.36 -2.36
N ASN A 116 -14.33 -13.02 -1.20
CA ASN A 116 -14.54 -11.74 -0.55
C ASN A 116 -13.65 -10.68 -1.19
N LYS A 117 -14.14 -10.01 -2.24
CA LYS A 117 -13.38 -8.95 -2.93
C LYS A 117 -13.63 -7.60 -2.26
N TYR A 118 -12.56 -6.93 -1.82
CA TYR A 118 -12.66 -5.56 -1.26
C TYR A 118 -13.20 -4.53 -2.25
N TRP A 119 -13.19 -4.80 -3.56
CA TRP A 119 -13.72 -3.85 -4.54
C TRP A 119 -15.19 -3.51 -4.39
N ASN A 120 -16.01 -4.43 -3.86
CA ASN A 120 -17.41 -4.16 -3.57
C ASN A 120 -17.57 -3.22 -2.36
N VAL A 121 -16.58 -3.23 -1.46
CA VAL A 121 -16.55 -2.41 -0.23
C VAL A 121 -15.90 -1.04 -0.48
N LEU A 122 -15.06 -0.95 -1.52
CA LEU A 122 -14.35 0.26 -1.91
C LEU A 122 -15.04 1.01 -3.06
N ASP A 123 -16.23 0.57 -3.51
CA ASP A 123 -17.04 1.27 -4.52
C ASP A 123 -17.39 2.71 -4.11
N ASN A 124 -17.50 2.94 -2.80
CA ASN A 124 -17.74 4.24 -2.17
C ASN A 124 -16.53 5.18 -2.28
N ILE A 125 -15.31 4.68 -2.52
CA ILE A 125 -14.13 5.50 -2.78
C ILE A 125 -14.08 5.83 -4.28
N LYS A 126 -15.01 6.70 -4.69
CA LYS A 126 -15.23 7.03 -6.10
C LYS A 126 -13.97 7.60 -6.75
N GLY A 127 -13.67 7.12 -7.95
CA GLY A 127 -12.63 7.68 -8.82
C GLY A 127 -11.24 7.05 -8.68
N LEU A 128 -10.95 6.28 -7.63
CA LEU A 128 -9.63 5.63 -7.50
C LEU A 128 -9.48 4.33 -8.29
N LYS A 129 -10.59 3.65 -8.64
CA LYS A 129 -10.56 2.49 -9.55
C LYS A 129 -9.95 2.82 -10.91
N GLU A 130 -10.36 3.97 -11.45
CA GLU A 130 -9.91 4.48 -12.74
C GLU A 130 -8.61 5.30 -12.64
N ALA A 131 -8.04 5.43 -11.43
CA ALA A 131 -6.79 6.15 -11.25
C ALA A 131 -5.66 5.47 -12.03
N ASN A 132 -4.81 6.31 -12.63
CA ASN A 132 -3.63 5.85 -13.33
C ASN A 132 -2.72 5.04 -12.39
N LEU A 133 -2.37 3.82 -12.82
CA LEU A 133 -1.61 2.86 -12.03
C LEU A 133 -0.22 3.39 -11.62
N ARG A 134 0.46 4.08 -12.54
CA ARG A 134 1.77 4.69 -12.27
C ARG A 134 1.65 5.78 -11.21
N HIS A 135 0.63 6.63 -11.28
CA HIS A 135 0.42 7.63 -10.22
C HIS A 135 0.14 6.97 -8.87
N MET A 136 -0.66 5.90 -8.81
CA MET A 136 -0.90 5.18 -7.55
C MET A 136 0.40 4.62 -6.96
N ASN A 137 1.33 4.13 -7.79
CA ASN A 137 2.67 3.74 -7.37
C ASN A 137 3.45 4.93 -6.77
N GLU A 138 3.42 6.10 -7.41
CA GLU A 138 4.10 7.31 -6.91
C GLU A 138 3.50 7.82 -5.59
N PHE A 139 2.17 7.81 -5.47
CA PHE A 139 1.48 8.10 -4.21
C PHE A 139 1.91 7.16 -3.09
N TYR A 140 2.04 5.86 -3.38
CA TYR A 140 2.49 4.92 -2.37
C TYR A 140 3.95 5.14 -1.96
N LYS A 141 4.84 5.54 -2.87
CA LYS A 141 6.22 5.88 -2.48
C LYS A 141 6.24 6.98 -1.42
N LEU A 142 5.42 8.02 -1.61
CA LEU A 142 5.27 9.11 -0.64
C LEU A 142 4.68 8.59 0.68
N LEU A 143 3.57 7.84 0.64
CA LEU A 143 2.97 7.23 1.83
C LEU A 143 3.97 6.34 2.58
N ASN A 144 4.74 5.52 1.87
CA ASN A 144 5.76 4.64 2.43
C ASN A 144 6.85 5.44 3.15
N SER A 145 7.33 6.53 2.57
CA SER A 145 8.32 7.41 3.22
C SER A 145 7.75 8.06 4.49
N ILE A 146 6.48 8.51 4.46
CA ILE A 146 5.76 9.00 5.65
C ILE A 146 5.65 7.89 6.70
N CYS A 147 5.28 6.68 6.30
CA CYS A 147 5.13 5.56 7.23
C CYS A 147 6.45 5.12 7.87
N LYS A 148 7.56 5.09 7.12
CA LYS A 148 8.90 4.88 7.68
C LYS A 148 9.24 5.94 8.72
N THR A 149 8.91 7.21 8.43
CA THR A 149 9.10 8.32 9.38
C THR A 149 8.31 8.07 10.67
N ILE A 150 7.05 7.66 10.57
CA ILE A 150 6.17 7.40 11.72
C ILE A 150 6.65 6.20 12.55
N VAL A 151 6.97 5.08 11.89
CA VAL A 151 7.28 3.81 12.56
C VAL A 151 8.68 3.82 13.18
N PHE A 152 9.67 4.44 12.52
CA PHE A 152 11.05 4.44 13.00
C PHE A 152 11.40 5.63 13.89
N TYR A 153 10.44 6.53 14.15
CA TYR A 153 10.67 7.62 15.08
C TYR A 153 10.83 7.11 16.51
N ASN A 154 12.00 7.39 17.10
CA ASN A 154 12.27 7.15 18.50
C ASN A 154 13.11 8.32 19.05
N PRO A 155 12.55 9.18 19.91
CA PRO A 155 13.23 10.38 20.41
C PRO A 155 14.43 10.07 21.32
N LYS A 156 14.56 8.82 21.80
CA LYS A 156 15.62 8.39 22.72
C LYS A 156 16.84 7.79 22.02
N SER A 157 16.85 7.74 20.68
CA SER A 157 17.94 7.18 19.88
C SER A 157 18.47 8.18 18.87
N ALA A 158 19.79 8.43 18.92
CA ALA A 158 20.49 9.31 17.98
C ALA A 158 20.44 8.76 16.53
N GLU A 159 20.54 7.45 16.36
CA GLU A 159 20.40 6.77 15.07
C GLU A 159 18.99 6.95 14.49
N ASN A 160 17.96 6.80 15.32
CA ASN A 160 16.57 6.98 14.89
C ASN A 160 16.23 8.45 14.59
N SER A 161 16.89 9.40 15.27
CA SER A 161 16.79 10.82 14.93
C SER A 161 17.37 11.12 13.55
N LYS A 162 18.49 10.48 13.18
CA LYS A 162 19.06 10.58 11.82
C LYS A 162 18.14 9.96 10.76
N ASN A 163 17.60 8.76 11.02
CA ASN A 163 16.65 8.10 10.12
C ASN A 163 15.37 8.92 9.93
N PHE A 164 14.87 9.56 10.99
CA PHE A 164 13.75 10.49 10.91
C PHE A 164 14.03 11.66 9.96
N ILE A 165 15.19 12.31 10.08
CA ILE A 165 15.59 13.41 9.17
C ILE A 165 15.66 12.92 7.71
N ILE A 166 16.28 11.76 7.48
CA ILE A 166 16.43 11.17 6.13
C ILE A 166 15.06 10.89 5.51
N ASN A 167 14.19 10.16 6.22
CA ASN A 167 12.87 9.79 5.72
C ASN A 167 11.97 11.03 5.53
N SER A 168 12.05 12.00 6.45
CA SER A 168 11.34 13.27 6.30
C SER A 168 11.80 14.06 5.08
N THR A 169 13.11 14.08 4.82
CA THR A 169 13.68 14.74 3.64
C THR A 169 13.25 14.01 2.36
N GLU A 170 13.26 12.68 2.36
CA GLU A 170 12.78 11.87 1.23
C GLU A 170 11.30 12.12 0.94
N SER A 171 10.44 12.15 1.97
CA SER A 171 9.02 12.48 1.84
C SER A 171 8.82 13.85 1.20
N PHE A 172 9.58 14.86 1.64
CA PHE A 172 9.53 16.20 1.05
C PHE A 172 9.97 16.22 -0.43
N ASN A 173 11.08 15.54 -0.73
CA ASN A 173 11.62 15.44 -2.08
C ASN A 173 10.70 14.69 -3.04
N GLN A 174 9.88 13.75 -2.55
CA GLN A 174 8.87 13.06 -3.35
C GLN A 174 7.57 13.87 -3.51
N TYR A 175 7.19 14.66 -2.50
CA TYR A 175 5.95 15.43 -2.52
C TYR A 175 5.91 16.48 -3.62
N MET A 176 6.97 17.30 -3.76
CA MET A 176 6.93 18.46 -4.67
C MET A 176 6.82 18.05 -6.15
N PRO A 177 7.60 17.07 -6.65
CA PRO A 177 7.46 16.58 -8.02
C PRO A 177 6.10 15.92 -8.26
N LEU A 178 5.61 15.13 -7.31
CA LEU A 178 4.30 14.47 -7.43
C LEU A 178 3.18 15.52 -7.52
N TYR A 179 3.22 16.55 -6.67
CA TYR A 179 2.29 17.68 -6.72
C TYR A 179 2.28 18.36 -8.09
N GLN A 180 3.46 18.65 -8.67
CA GLN A 180 3.54 19.27 -9.99
C GLN A 180 2.89 18.39 -11.07
N ASN A 181 3.17 17.08 -11.05
CA ASN A 181 2.63 16.12 -12.02
C ASN A 181 1.11 15.98 -11.95
N VAL A 182 0.53 16.05 -10.76
CA VAL A 182 -0.91 15.79 -10.53
C VAL A 182 -1.73 17.05 -10.22
N SER A 183 -1.11 18.23 -10.29
CA SER A 183 -1.67 19.53 -9.86
C SER A 183 -2.99 19.92 -10.52
N LYS A 184 -3.35 19.32 -11.66
CA LYS A 184 -4.58 19.60 -12.40
C LYS A 184 -5.72 18.62 -12.09
N CYS A 185 -5.52 17.64 -11.22
CA CYS A 185 -6.48 16.60 -10.90
C CYS A 185 -6.93 16.72 -9.44
N ASP A 186 -8.17 17.16 -9.22
CA ASP A 186 -8.72 17.39 -7.88
C ASP A 186 -8.69 16.13 -7.01
N SER A 187 -8.99 14.96 -7.58
CA SER A 187 -8.92 13.69 -6.86
C SER A 187 -7.50 13.38 -6.38
N TYR A 188 -6.47 13.71 -7.16
CA TYR A 188 -5.08 13.51 -6.74
C TYR A 188 -4.61 14.58 -5.75
N LEU A 189 -5.09 15.81 -5.86
CA LEU A 189 -4.88 16.84 -4.85
C LEU A 189 -5.49 16.43 -3.50
N HIS A 190 -6.66 15.79 -3.50
CA HIS A 190 -7.27 15.22 -2.30
C HIS A 190 -6.37 14.18 -1.63
N LEU A 191 -5.83 13.24 -2.40
CA LEU A 191 -4.89 12.24 -1.89
C LEU A 191 -3.64 12.89 -1.27
N LEU A 192 -3.06 13.89 -1.95
CA LEU A 192 -1.91 14.64 -1.42
C LEU A 192 -2.23 15.36 -0.12
N ASP A 193 -3.40 15.98 -0.03
CA ASP A 193 -3.85 16.67 1.18
C ASP A 193 -4.02 15.70 2.36
N ASN A 194 -4.60 14.51 2.12
CA ASN A 194 -4.72 13.47 3.14
C ASN A 194 -3.34 12.97 3.61
N LEU A 195 -2.38 12.75 2.69
CA LEU A 195 -1.01 12.36 3.06
C LEU A 195 -0.31 13.46 3.88
N LYS A 196 -0.45 14.72 3.45
CA LYS A 196 0.10 15.87 4.18
C LYS A 196 -0.49 15.99 5.58
N LYS A 197 -1.81 15.89 5.72
CA LYS A 197 -2.50 15.89 7.02
C LYS A 197 -1.99 14.78 7.93
N THR A 198 -1.79 13.57 7.41
CA THR A 198 -1.24 12.44 8.16
C THR A 198 0.16 12.75 8.70
N TYR A 199 1.04 13.28 7.87
CA TYR A 199 2.40 13.67 8.27
C TYR A 199 2.39 14.81 9.32
N GLU A 200 1.62 15.88 9.09
CA GLU A 200 1.56 17.02 10.01
C GLU A 200 0.94 16.66 11.36
N LYS A 201 -0.07 15.79 11.37
CA LYS A 201 -0.64 15.26 12.61
C LYS A 201 0.40 14.49 13.40
N PHE A 202 1.19 13.65 12.75
CA PHE A 202 2.29 12.95 13.41
C PHE A 202 3.32 13.94 13.97
N ARG A 203 3.80 14.89 13.15
CA ARG A 203 4.76 15.93 13.56
C ARG A 203 4.29 16.73 14.77
N THR A 204 3.00 17.05 14.84
CA THR A 204 2.42 17.81 15.96
C THR A 204 2.39 17.00 17.25
N ASN A 205 2.28 15.67 17.16
CA ASN A 205 2.20 14.77 18.31
C ASN A 205 3.55 14.37 18.91
N ILE A 206 4.66 14.62 18.21
CA ILE A 206 6.01 14.27 18.65
C ILE A 206 6.79 15.44 19.27
N LYS A 207 6.06 16.45 19.77
CA LYS A 207 6.65 17.57 20.53
C LYS A 207 7.23 17.11 21.87
#